data_AF-A0A922M4N6-F1
#
_entry.id   AF-A0A922M4N6-F1
#
_cell.length_a   1.000
_cell.length_b   1.000
_cell.length_c   1.000
_cell.angle_alpha   90.00
_cell.angle_beta   90.00
_cell.angle_gamma   90.00
#
_symmetry.space_group_name_H-M   'P 1'
#
loop_
_entity.id
_entity.type
_entity.pdbx_description
1 polymer ?
#
loop_
_entity_poly.entity_id
_entity_poly.type
_entity_poly.pdbx_seq_one_letter_code
_entity_poly.pdbx_strand_id
1 'polypeptide(L)'
;MTLNILRTVIIFFAILQCTRAWGLKGYNKTLSNSIEVNWTNATQLIDTGYVNLERKMAVFAFGFRGSETTQDTDTFIEAALSNTDWSVVLVNWKDEAAPGGGLVLNNIILIGMSLGAQICGKAGSTVKEILGQQLPLIMGLDAAKPLFEPIEVFRCIKSSDAACVFLLHTDTNRFGVSGSYGTHNFFANRYSAVIFVH
;
A
#
# COMPACT_ATOMS: atom_id res chain seq x y z
N MET A 1 -11.77 -20.71 -20.44
CA MET A 1 -10.37 -20.60 -19.96
C MET A 1 -9.84 -19.16 -20.01
N THR A 2 -10.34 -18.29 -20.90
CA THR A 2 -9.96 -16.88 -21.10
C THR A 2 -10.41 -15.89 -20.02
N LEU A 3 -11.56 -16.11 -19.36
CA LEU A 3 -12.07 -15.23 -18.29
C LEU A 3 -11.17 -15.18 -17.04
N ASN A 4 -10.32 -16.20 -16.85
CA ASN A 4 -9.50 -16.34 -15.65
C ASN A 4 -8.26 -15.45 -15.67
N ILE A 5 -7.69 -15.13 -16.84
CA ILE A 5 -6.44 -14.38 -16.93
C ILE A 5 -6.66 -12.91 -16.55
N LEU A 6 -7.68 -12.27 -17.14
CA LEU A 6 -8.05 -10.90 -16.81
C LEU A 6 -8.45 -10.76 -15.33
N ARG A 7 -9.23 -11.72 -14.80
CA ARG A 7 -9.56 -11.78 -13.38
C ARG A 7 -8.34 -11.94 -12.49
N THR A 8 -7.34 -12.73 -12.89
CA THR A 8 -6.13 -12.96 -12.09
C THR A 8 -5.25 -11.72 -12.02
N VAL A 9 -5.09 -11.00 -13.15
CA VAL A 9 -4.37 -9.72 -13.18
C VAL A 9 -5.11 -8.68 -12.32
N ILE A 10 -6.44 -8.61 -12.42
CA ILE A 10 -7.26 -7.69 -11.62
C ILE A 10 -7.18 -8.02 -10.12
N ILE A 11 -7.20 -9.31 -9.74
CA ILE A 11 -7.03 -9.75 -8.35
C ILE A 11 -5.63 -9.40 -7.84
N PHE A 12 -4.59 -9.53 -8.66
CA PHE A 12 -3.23 -9.15 -8.29
C PHE A 12 -3.12 -7.65 -7.94
N PHE A 13 -3.80 -6.78 -8.68
CA PHE A 13 -3.92 -5.37 -8.35
C PHE A 13 -4.87 -5.10 -7.17
N ALA A 14 -5.92 -5.90 -6.97
CA ALA A 14 -6.86 -5.76 -5.85
C ALA A 14 -6.29 -6.22 -4.48
N ILE A 15 -5.25 -7.06 -4.46
CA ILE A 15 -4.53 -7.45 -3.23
C ILE A 15 -3.77 -6.25 -2.63
N LEU A 16 -3.43 -5.25 -3.45
CA LEU A 16 -3.11 -3.91 -2.97
C LEU A 16 -4.44 -3.22 -2.68
N GLN A 17 -4.90 -3.25 -1.41
CA GLN A 17 -6.11 -2.55 -0.97
C GLN A 17 -5.93 -1.02 -1.06
N CYS A 18 -5.95 -0.47 -2.27
CA CYS A 18 -6.20 0.94 -2.53
C CYS A 18 -7.64 1.05 -3.04
N THR A 19 -8.51 1.53 -2.16
CA THR A 19 -9.94 1.75 -2.40
C THR A 19 -10.10 3.17 -2.96
N ARG A 20 -10.44 3.36 -4.24
CA ARG A 20 -11.76 3.78 -4.73
C ARG A 20 -11.59 4.16 -6.22
N ALA A 21 -12.16 3.33 -7.09
CA ALA A 21 -12.40 3.61 -8.51
C ALA A 21 -11.13 3.76 -9.38
N TRP A 22 -10.44 2.64 -9.61
CA TRP A 22 -9.61 2.51 -10.81
C TRP A 22 -10.46 2.08 -12.01
N GLY A 23 -10.27 2.78 -13.12
CA GLY A 23 -10.88 2.50 -14.43
C GLY A 23 -9.95 1.67 -15.32
N LEU A 24 -10.52 0.99 -16.30
CA LEU A 24 -9.76 0.34 -17.38
C LEU A 24 -10.04 1.09 -18.67
N LYS A 25 -9.00 1.68 -19.25
CA LYS A 25 -9.09 2.41 -20.51
C LYS A 25 -8.50 1.57 -21.64
N GLY A 26 -9.36 1.13 -22.56
CA GLY A 26 -8.95 0.38 -23.75
C GLY A 26 -8.73 1.32 -24.93
N TYR A 27 -7.72 1.03 -25.75
CA TYR A 27 -7.38 1.82 -26.93
C TYR A 27 -7.58 1.03 -28.21
N ASN A 28 -8.14 1.67 -29.23
CA ASN A 28 -8.34 1.08 -30.55
C ASN A 28 -7.54 1.87 -31.60
N LYS A 29 -6.34 1.36 -31.89
CA LYS A 29 -5.37 1.86 -32.89
C LYS A 29 -4.77 3.25 -32.64
N THR A 30 -5.44 4.14 -31.92
CA THR A 30 -4.98 5.53 -31.68
C THR A 30 -5.30 5.97 -30.25
N LEU A 31 -4.58 6.99 -29.74
CA LEU A 31 -4.86 7.57 -28.42
C LEU A 31 -6.27 8.17 -28.31
N SER A 32 -6.70 8.86 -29.37
CA SER A 32 -8.00 9.55 -29.41
C SER A 32 -9.19 8.59 -29.50
N ASN A 33 -8.96 7.37 -29.97
CA ASN A 33 -9.98 6.32 -30.03
C ASN A 33 -9.83 5.37 -28.84
N SER A 34 -10.37 5.79 -27.70
CA SER A 34 -10.34 5.03 -26.46
C SER A 34 -11.69 5.08 -25.72
N ILE A 35 -11.94 4.05 -24.90
CA ILE A 35 -13.06 4.02 -23.96
C ILE A 35 -12.55 3.67 -22.58
N GLU A 36 -13.19 4.22 -21.56
CA GLU A 36 -12.92 3.89 -20.17
C GLU A 36 -14.14 3.20 -19.56
N VAL A 37 -13.89 2.09 -18.88
CA VAL A 37 -14.91 1.30 -18.18
C VAL A 37 -14.50 1.11 -16.73
N ASN A 38 -15.48 0.92 -15.85
CA ASN A 38 -15.19 0.50 -14.48
C ASN A 38 -14.56 -0.91 -14.48
N TRP A 39 -13.59 -1.17 -13.59
CA TRP A 39 -12.95 -2.48 -13.49
C TRP A 39 -13.94 -3.64 -13.28
N THR A 40 -15.09 -3.41 -12.62
CA THR A 40 -16.12 -4.44 -12.44
C THR A 40 -16.78 -4.87 -13.76
N ASN A 41 -16.75 -4.00 -14.76
CA ASN A 41 -17.36 -4.17 -16.08
C ASN A 41 -16.31 -4.36 -17.18
N ALA A 42 -15.12 -4.89 -16.83
CA ALA A 42 -14.00 -5.04 -17.76
C ALA A 42 -14.35 -5.83 -19.05
N THR A 43 -15.36 -6.70 -19.01
CA THR A 43 -15.84 -7.43 -20.19
C THR A 43 -16.34 -6.51 -21.31
N GLN A 44 -16.80 -5.31 -20.96
CA GLN A 44 -17.27 -4.34 -21.94
C GLN A 44 -16.16 -3.91 -22.91
N LEU A 45 -14.88 -3.94 -22.53
CA LEU A 45 -13.77 -3.68 -23.46
C LEU A 45 -13.67 -4.75 -24.55
N ILE A 46 -14.04 -5.99 -24.23
CA ILE A 46 -14.07 -7.11 -25.18
C ILE A 46 -15.30 -6.96 -26.07
N ASP A 47 -16.47 -6.75 -25.45
CA ASP A 47 -17.76 -6.67 -26.16
C ASP A 47 -17.80 -5.51 -27.17
N THR A 48 -17.07 -4.43 -26.89
CA THR A 48 -16.98 -3.24 -27.76
C THR A 48 -15.78 -3.30 -28.72
N GLY A 49 -14.97 -4.35 -28.69
CA GLY A 49 -13.85 -4.56 -29.61
C GLY A 49 -12.59 -3.74 -29.32
N TYR A 50 -12.48 -3.10 -28.16
CA TYR A 50 -11.25 -2.43 -27.71
C TYR A 50 -10.22 -3.40 -27.14
N VAL A 51 -10.64 -4.63 -26.82
CA VAL A 51 -9.79 -5.76 -26.50
C VAL A 51 -10.12 -6.92 -27.43
N ASN A 52 -9.12 -7.39 -28.16
CA ASN A 52 -9.17 -8.64 -28.91
C ASN A 52 -8.41 -9.73 -28.15
N LEU A 53 -9.10 -10.82 -27.81
CA LEU A 53 -8.57 -11.94 -27.03
C LEU A 53 -7.64 -12.88 -27.83
N GLU A 54 -7.61 -12.76 -29.15
CA GLU A 54 -6.70 -13.52 -30.03
C GLU A 54 -5.34 -12.83 -30.17
N ARG A 55 -5.23 -11.57 -29.70
CA ARG A 55 -4.00 -10.78 -29.75
C ARG A 55 -3.31 -10.77 -28.39
N LYS A 56 -2.01 -10.49 -28.40
CA LYS A 56 -1.28 -10.20 -27.17
C LYS A 56 -1.88 -8.95 -26.51
N MET A 57 -1.90 -8.92 -25.19
CA MET A 57 -2.43 -7.81 -24.41
C MET A 57 -1.30 -7.13 -23.62
N ALA A 58 -1.16 -5.82 -23.77
CA ALA A 58 -0.37 -4.99 -22.89
C ALA A 58 -1.28 -4.31 -21.87
N VAL A 59 -1.00 -4.54 -20.59
CA VAL A 59 -1.64 -3.84 -19.48
C VAL A 59 -0.62 -2.86 -18.91
N PHE A 60 -0.90 -1.57 -19.02
CA PHE A 60 -0.02 -0.51 -18.54
C PHE A 60 -0.64 0.17 -17.33
N ALA A 61 0.18 0.52 -16.34
CA ALA A 61 -0.23 1.32 -15.19
C ALA A 61 0.83 2.42 -15.01
N PHE A 62 0.41 3.69 -15.01
CA PHE A 62 1.34 4.79 -14.75
C PHE A 62 1.78 4.84 -13.28
N GLY A 63 2.81 5.63 -12.97
CA GLY A 63 3.36 5.76 -11.62
C GLY A 63 2.77 6.90 -10.79
N PHE A 64 3.39 7.19 -9.65
CA PHE A 64 3.04 8.32 -8.79
C PHE A 64 3.03 9.64 -9.57
N ARG A 65 1.99 10.46 -9.35
CA ARG A 65 1.68 11.71 -10.08
C ARG A 65 1.36 11.52 -11.57
N GLY A 66 1.22 10.28 -12.03
CA GLY A 66 0.79 9.95 -13.39
C GLY A 66 -0.71 10.12 -13.59
N SER A 67 -1.13 10.17 -14.85
CA SER A 67 -2.53 10.10 -15.23
C SER A 67 -2.68 9.53 -16.65
N GLU A 68 -3.91 9.39 -17.12
CA GLU A 68 -4.26 9.01 -18.47
C GLU A 68 -3.88 10.04 -19.55
N THR A 69 -3.42 11.22 -19.15
CA THR A 69 -3.02 12.32 -20.06
C THR A 69 -1.58 12.80 -19.83
N THR A 70 -0.79 12.10 -19.01
CA THR A 70 0.64 12.45 -18.85
C THR A 70 1.44 12.02 -20.07
N GLN A 71 2.44 12.83 -20.45
CA GLN A 71 3.30 12.58 -21.62
C GLN A 71 3.94 11.19 -21.62
N ASP A 72 4.37 10.69 -20.46
CA ASP A 72 4.95 9.34 -20.35
C ASP A 72 3.93 8.24 -20.66
N THR A 73 2.68 8.43 -20.23
CA THR A 73 1.56 7.53 -20.54
C THR A 73 1.28 7.54 -22.04
N ASP A 74 1.13 8.72 -22.64
CA ASP A 74 0.85 8.86 -24.07
C ASP A 74 1.97 8.25 -24.91
N THR A 75 3.24 8.54 -24.56
CA THR A 75 4.42 7.99 -25.24
C THR A 75 4.43 6.47 -25.22
N PHE A 76 4.14 5.86 -24.06
CA PHE A 76 4.09 4.40 -23.95
C PHE A 76 2.96 3.81 -24.80
N ILE A 77 1.74 4.35 -24.67
CA ILE A 77 0.57 3.83 -25.36
C ILE A 77 0.72 4.00 -26.87
N GLU A 78 1.20 5.14 -27.36
CA GLU A 78 1.50 5.36 -28.79
C GLU A 78 2.54 4.38 -29.30
N ALA A 79 3.63 4.16 -28.56
CA ALA A 79 4.66 3.20 -28.94
C ALA A 79 4.09 1.78 -29.01
N ALA A 80 3.24 1.38 -28.07
CA ALA A 80 2.57 0.09 -28.08
C ALA A 80 1.63 -0.06 -29.28
N LEU A 81 0.81 0.96 -29.56
CA LEU A 81 -0.16 0.95 -30.68
C LEU A 81 0.51 1.01 -32.05
N SER A 82 1.67 1.68 -32.17
CA SER A 82 2.35 1.90 -33.46
C SER A 82 3.25 0.73 -33.87
N ASN A 83 3.83 0.02 -32.91
CA ASN A 83 4.82 -1.03 -33.17
C ASN A 83 4.24 -2.45 -33.06
N THR A 84 3.00 -2.59 -32.61
CA THR A 84 2.38 -3.88 -32.35
C THR A 84 0.91 -3.89 -32.76
N ASP A 85 0.36 -5.08 -32.94
CA ASP A 85 -1.09 -5.28 -33.11
C ASP A 85 -1.81 -5.53 -31.77
N TRP A 86 -1.14 -5.30 -30.64
CA TRP A 86 -1.59 -5.71 -29.31
C TRP A 86 -2.87 -4.99 -28.87
N SER A 87 -3.67 -5.67 -28.05
CA SER A 87 -4.74 -5.04 -27.26
C SER A 87 -4.09 -4.26 -26.12
N VAL A 88 -4.22 -2.94 -26.12
CA VAL A 88 -3.61 -2.07 -25.10
C VAL A 88 -4.67 -1.61 -24.11
N VAL A 89 -4.45 -1.89 -22.83
CA VAL A 89 -5.32 -1.49 -21.72
C VAL A 89 -4.50 -0.69 -20.71
N LEU A 90 -4.94 0.51 -20.40
CA LEU A 90 -4.42 1.33 -19.30
C LEU A 90 -5.24 1.09 -18.03
N VAL A 91 -4.56 0.83 -16.93
CA VAL A 91 -5.09 0.90 -15.56
C VAL A 91 -5.09 2.37 -15.15
N ASN A 92 -6.25 3.00 -15.15
CA ASN A 92 -6.42 4.39 -14.73
C ASN A 92 -6.66 4.44 -13.22
N TRP A 93 -5.61 4.69 -12.46
CA TRP A 93 -5.64 4.87 -11.00
C TRP A 93 -5.21 6.30 -10.62
N LYS A 94 -5.59 7.30 -11.44
CA LYS A 94 -5.12 8.68 -11.33
C LYS A 94 -5.44 9.30 -9.97
N ASP A 95 -6.59 8.94 -9.41
CA ASP A 95 -7.05 9.49 -8.14
C ASP A 95 -6.14 9.02 -7.02
N GLU A 96 -5.67 7.77 -7.05
CA GLU A 96 -4.69 7.25 -6.10
C GLU A 96 -3.23 7.63 -6.43
N ALA A 97 -2.91 7.82 -7.71
CA ALA A 97 -1.61 8.29 -8.15
C ALA A 97 -1.39 9.79 -7.84
N ALA A 98 -2.47 10.57 -7.70
CA ALA A 98 -2.40 12.00 -7.43
C ALA A 98 -1.67 12.31 -6.10
N PRO A 99 -1.04 13.50 -5.97
CA PRO A 99 -0.54 13.98 -4.69
C PRO A 99 -1.68 14.02 -3.65
N GLY A 100 -1.58 13.22 -2.60
CA GLY A 100 -2.62 13.08 -1.56
C GLY A 100 -3.75 12.09 -1.89
N GLY A 101 -3.69 11.45 -3.06
CA GLY A 101 -4.56 10.37 -3.50
C GLY A 101 -4.18 9.00 -2.94
N GLY A 102 -2.89 8.78 -2.73
CA GLY A 102 -2.38 7.69 -1.92
C GLY A 102 -2.82 7.91 -0.46
N LEU A 103 -3.29 6.84 0.19
CA LEU A 103 -3.70 6.77 1.60
C LEU A 103 -3.32 8.02 2.40
N VAL A 104 -4.30 8.84 2.77
CA VAL A 104 -4.08 10.00 3.65
C VAL A 104 -3.37 9.49 4.90
N LEU A 105 -2.07 9.77 5.05
CA LEU A 105 -1.24 9.19 6.11
C LEU A 105 -1.86 9.43 7.49
N ASN A 106 -2.53 10.57 7.69
CA ASN A 106 -3.27 10.93 8.91
C ASN A 106 -4.43 9.99 9.26
N ASN A 107 -4.86 9.10 8.36
CA ASN A 107 -5.92 8.13 8.59
C ASN A 107 -5.39 6.69 8.75
N ILE A 108 -4.07 6.49 8.75
CA ILE A 108 -3.46 5.16 8.86
C ILE A 108 -3.05 4.90 10.32
N ILE A 109 -3.58 3.82 10.90
CA ILE A 109 -3.14 3.32 12.21
C ILE A 109 -2.49 1.96 11.99
N LEU A 110 -1.27 1.78 12.50
CA LEU A 110 -0.61 0.48 12.49
C LEU A 110 -0.75 -0.19 13.85
N ILE A 111 -1.17 -1.46 13.87
CA ILE A 111 -1.28 -2.26 15.08
C ILE A 111 -0.50 -3.54 14.85
N GLY A 112 0.46 -3.82 15.72
CA GLY A 112 1.33 -4.98 15.60
C GLY A 112 1.54 -5.66 16.94
N MET A 113 1.56 -7.00 16.95
CA MET A 113 1.84 -7.80 18.15
C MET A 113 3.20 -8.48 18.04
N SER A 114 3.95 -8.57 19.14
CA SER A 114 5.24 -9.27 19.17
C SER A 114 6.22 -8.72 18.12
N LEU A 115 6.70 -9.55 17.18
CA LEU A 115 7.53 -9.10 16.05
C LEU A 115 6.79 -8.12 15.13
N GLY A 116 5.47 -8.26 15.01
CA GLY A 116 4.62 -7.34 14.25
C GLY A 116 4.69 -5.90 14.79
N ALA A 117 4.80 -5.72 16.11
CA ALA A 117 5.00 -4.39 16.69
C ALA A 117 6.30 -3.75 16.20
N GLN A 118 7.39 -4.53 16.13
CA GLN A 118 8.69 -4.08 15.63
C GLN A 118 8.62 -3.71 14.14
N ILE A 119 7.90 -4.51 13.35
CA ILE A 119 7.64 -4.23 11.93
C ILE A 119 6.88 -2.92 11.76
N CYS A 120 5.83 -2.68 12.57
CA CYS A 120 5.08 -1.42 12.55
C CYS A 120 5.97 -0.22 12.89
N GLY A 121 6.85 -0.35 13.89
CA GLY A 121 7.84 0.68 14.23
C GLY A 121 8.78 0.99 13.06
N LYS A 122 9.34 -0.05 12.43
CA LYS A 122 10.20 0.12 11.24
C LYS A 122 9.44 0.76 10.08
N ALA A 123 8.20 0.36 9.83
CA ALA A 123 7.36 0.94 8.78
C ALA A 123 7.12 2.45 9.03
N GLY A 124 6.77 2.84 10.26
CA GLY A 124 6.61 4.26 10.63
C GLY A 124 7.87 5.08 10.47
N SER A 125 9.02 4.55 10.92
CA SER A 125 10.32 5.18 10.71
C SER A 125 10.64 5.37 9.23
N THR A 126 10.34 4.39 8.38
CA THR A 126 10.56 4.46 6.94
C THR A 126 9.60 5.43 6.25
N VAL A 127 8.34 5.51 6.67
CA VAL A 127 7.38 6.52 6.21
C VAL A 127 7.91 7.93 6.50
N LYS A 128 8.42 8.16 7.71
CA LYS A 128 9.03 9.44 8.09
C LYS A 128 10.26 9.78 7.26
N GLU A 129 11.12 8.80 7.00
CA GLU A 129 12.34 8.98 6.21
C GLU A 129 12.05 9.31 4.74
N ILE A 130 11.12 8.57 4.11
CA ILE A 130 10.82 8.70 2.67
C ILE A 130 9.93 9.92 2.41
N LEU A 131 8.91 10.14 3.25
CA LEU A 131 7.86 11.12 2.98
C LEU A 131 7.99 12.40 3.81
N GLY A 132 8.88 12.44 4.82
CA GLY A 132 9.00 13.57 5.74
C GLY A 132 7.79 13.75 6.66
N GLN A 133 6.83 12.80 6.66
CA GLN A 133 5.59 12.84 7.42
C GLN A 133 5.53 11.66 8.39
N GLN A 134 4.88 11.85 9.54
CA GLN A 134 4.69 10.77 10.51
C GLN A 134 3.30 10.15 10.38
N LEU A 135 3.21 8.85 10.61
CA LEU A 135 1.91 8.20 10.88
C LEU A 135 1.29 8.79 12.15
N PRO A 136 -0.04 8.90 12.24
CA PRO A 136 -0.70 9.44 13.43
C PRO A 136 -0.53 8.53 14.65
N LEU A 137 -0.64 7.21 14.47
CA LEU A 137 -0.62 6.25 15.57
C LEU A 137 -0.02 4.90 15.17
N ILE A 138 0.88 4.40 16.02
CA ILE A 138 1.32 3.00 16.06
C ILE A 138 0.94 2.42 17.42
N MET A 139 0.30 1.26 17.44
CA MET A 139 0.02 0.49 18.64
C MET A 139 0.83 -0.82 18.62
N GLY A 140 1.80 -0.94 19.54
CA GLY A 140 2.57 -2.15 19.74
C GLY A 140 2.01 -2.96 20.91
N LEU A 141 1.60 -4.19 20.63
CA LEU A 141 1.09 -5.13 21.61
C LEU A 141 2.19 -6.14 21.96
N ASP A 142 2.77 -5.97 23.14
CA ASP A 142 3.83 -6.81 23.71
C ASP A 142 4.99 -7.03 22.75
N ALA A 143 5.63 -5.91 22.34
CA ALA A 143 6.63 -5.91 21.28
C ALA A 143 7.79 -6.88 21.59
N ALA A 144 8.26 -7.60 20.58
CA ALA A 144 9.23 -8.68 20.78
C ALA A 144 10.57 -8.17 21.33
N LYS A 145 11.05 -8.81 22.39
CA LYS A 145 12.36 -8.58 23.03
C LYS A 145 13.54 -9.26 22.31
N PRO A 146 13.47 -10.55 21.94
CA PRO A 146 14.66 -11.24 21.39
C PRO A 146 15.17 -10.51 20.15
N LEU A 147 16.48 -10.25 20.10
CA LEU A 147 17.18 -9.50 19.04
C LEU A 147 16.95 -7.98 19.05
N PHE A 148 16.12 -7.45 19.95
CA PHE A 148 15.85 -6.02 20.12
C PHE A 148 16.31 -5.49 21.50
N GLU A 149 16.41 -6.33 22.53
CA GLU A 149 17.06 -6.01 23.82
C GLU A 149 17.88 -7.21 24.34
N PRO A 150 18.82 -7.00 25.27
CA PRO A 150 19.46 -5.72 25.61
C PRO A 150 20.54 -5.33 24.59
N ILE A 151 20.97 -6.30 23.77
CA ILE A 151 21.83 -6.08 22.62
C ILE A 151 20.90 -5.85 21.42
N GLU A 152 20.79 -4.60 20.96
CA GLU A 152 20.05 -4.24 19.75
C GLU A 152 20.76 -4.81 18.51
N VAL A 153 20.45 -6.05 18.15
CA VAL A 153 20.86 -6.62 16.84
C VAL A 153 20.02 -5.98 15.74
N PHE A 154 18.74 -5.76 16.02
CA PHE A 154 17.82 -5.00 15.20
C PHE A 154 17.30 -3.77 15.93
N ARG A 155 16.94 -2.75 15.14
CA ARG A 155 16.31 -1.53 15.65
C ARG A 155 14.98 -1.86 16.31
N CYS A 156 14.85 -1.57 17.60
CA CYS A 156 13.59 -1.63 18.32
C CYS A 156 12.62 -0.52 17.86
N ILE A 157 11.31 -0.73 18.02
CA ILE A 157 10.26 0.29 17.92
C ILE A 157 10.60 1.45 18.86
N LYS A 158 10.36 2.69 18.44
CA LYS A 158 10.70 3.91 19.18
C LYS A 158 9.57 4.93 19.10
N SER A 159 9.49 5.82 20.08
CA SER A 159 8.49 6.89 20.17
C SER A 159 8.51 7.84 18.98
N SER A 160 9.62 7.89 18.25
CA SER A 160 9.79 8.71 17.04
C SER A 160 9.22 8.09 15.76
N ASP A 161 8.72 6.84 15.81
CA ASP A 161 8.21 6.09 14.64
C ASP A 161 6.86 6.60 14.14
N ALA A 162 6.11 7.32 14.98
CA ALA A 162 4.85 7.97 14.65
C ALA A 162 4.69 9.24 15.48
N ALA A 163 3.60 9.99 15.25
CA ALA A 163 3.21 11.10 16.11
C ALA A 163 2.84 10.59 17.51
N CYS A 164 2.24 9.40 17.60
CA CYS A 164 2.03 8.68 18.84
C CYS A 164 2.37 7.19 18.68
N VAL A 165 3.20 6.68 19.59
CA VAL A 165 3.47 5.24 19.71
C VAL A 165 2.95 4.76 21.06
N PHE A 166 1.90 3.94 21.04
CA PHE A 166 1.33 3.34 22.23
C PHE A 166 1.84 1.90 22.37
N LEU A 167 2.49 1.57 23.49
CA LEU A 167 2.93 0.21 23.78
C LEU A 167 2.15 -0.38 24.94
N LEU A 168 1.53 -1.54 24.72
CA LEU A 168 0.95 -2.38 25.76
C LEU A 168 1.93 -3.51 26.06
N HIS A 169 2.42 -3.61 27.28
CA HIS A 169 3.36 -4.62 27.72
C HIS A 169 2.66 -5.64 28.62
N THR A 170 2.69 -6.91 28.26
CA THR A 170 1.99 -7.99 28.98
C THR A 170 2.94 -9.10 29.45
N ASP A 171 4.10 -9.27 28.82
CA ASP A 171 5.08 -10.30 29.18
C ASP A 171 6.52 -9.77 29.14
N THR A 172 6.78 -8.68 29.87
CA THR A 172 8.13 -8.07 29.92
C THR A 172 9.19 -8.94 30.57
N ASN A 173 8.81 -10.06 31.18
CA ASN A 173 9.75 -10.97 31.87
C ASN A 173 10.32 -12.04 30.95
N ARG A 174 9.66 -12.32 29.81
CA ARG A 174 10.11 -13.36 28.88
C ARG A 174 10.27 -12.79 27.47
N PHE A 175 9.16 -12.48 26.81
CA PHE A 175 9.15 -12.25 25.36
C PHE A 175 8.90 -10.80 24.95
N GLY A 176 8.24 -10.01 25.81
CA GLY A 176 7.99 -8.59 25.58
C GLY A 176 9.21 -7.74 25.98
N VAL A 177 9.48 -6.67 25.22
CA VAL A 177 10.48 -5.65 25.56
C VAL A 177 10.22 -5.10 26.96
N SER A 178 11.29 -4.71 27.64
CA SER A 178 11.22 -4.23 29.02
C SER A 178 11.38 -2.71 29.13
N GLY A 179 11.92 -2.06 28.10
CA GLY A 179 12.10 -0.61 28.00
C GLY A 179 10.82 0.16 27.62
N SER A 180 10.74 1.40 28.10
CA SER A 180 9.70 2.35 27.74
C SER A 180 10.01 3.01 26.40
N TYR A 181 9.78 2.30 25.30
CA TYR A 181 10.08 2.81 23.96
C TYR A 181 8.95 3.59 23.30
N GLY A 182 7.71 3.46 23.77
CA GLY A 182 6.56 4.20 23.22
C GLY A 182 6.52 5.64 23.71
N THR A 183 5.73 6.47 23.03
CA THR A 183 5.24 7.76 23.57
C THR A 183 4.43 7.51 24.84
N HIS A 184 3.60 6.47 24.83
CA HIS A 184 2.86 5.99 25.99
C HIS A 184 3.13 4.50 26.19
N ASN A 185 3.37 4.09 27.43
CA ASN A 185 3.70 2.69 27.76
C ASN A 185 2.78 2.22 28.89
N PHE A 186 2.03 1.15 28.66
CA PHE A 186 1.16 0.53 29.64
C PHE A 186 1.71 -0.84 30.02
N PHE A 187 1.98 -1.09 31.30
CA PHE A 187 2.49 -2.38 31.78
C PHE A 187 1.39 -3.13 32.53
N ALA A 188 0.79 -4.12 31.86
CA ALA A 188 -0.18 -5.00 32.50
C ALA A 188 0.54 -6.01 33.41
N ASN A 189 -0.02 -6.25 34.60
CA ASN A 189 0.40 -7.27 35.57
C ASN A 189 1.75 -7.11 36.29
N ARG A 190 2.33 -5.91 36.34
CA ARG A 190 3.32 -5.61 37.39
C ARG A 190 2.61 -5.30 38.72
N TYR A 191 2.11 -6.37 39.38
CA TYR A 191 1.61 -6.38 40.77
C TYR A 191 0.39 -5.49 41.11
N SER A 192 -0.69 -5.58 40.32
CA SER A 192 -1.88 -4.69 40.31
C SER A 192 -1.68 -3.47 39.40
N ALA A 193 -2.72 -3.09 38.67
CA ALA A 193 -2.63 -2.09 37.60
C ALA A 193 -2.20 -0.73 38.17
N VAL A 194 -0.92 -0.40 38.05
CA VAL A 194 -0.40 0.95 38.30
C VAL A 194 -0.15 1.61 36.96
N ILE A 195 -0.95 2.63 36.67
CA ILE A 195 -0.84 3.45 35.47
C ILE A 195 0.25 4.49 35.75
N PHE A 196 1.42 4.34 35.14
CA PHE A 196 2.40 5.42 35.03
C PHE A 196 2.15 6.12 33.70
N VAL A 197 1.47 7.28 33.74
CA VAL A 197 1.54 8.26 32.66
C VAL A 197 2.72 9.17 33.02
N HIS A 198 3.82 9.04 32.30
CA HIS A 198 4.92 10.02 32.33
C HIS A 198 4.80 10.93 31.12
#